data_AF-A0A4Q7R7F3-F1
#
_entry.id   AF-A0A4Q7R7F3-F1
#
_cell.length_a   1.000
_cell.length_b   1.000
_cell.length_c   1.000
_cell.angle_alpha   90.00
_cell.angle_beta   90.00
_cell.angle_gamma   90.00
#
_symmetry.space_group_name_H-M   'P 1'
#
loop_
_entity.id
_entity.type
_entity.pdbx_description
1 polymer ?
#
loop_
_entity_poly.entity_id
_entity_poly.type
_entity_poly.pdbx_seq_one_letter_code
_entity_poly.pdbx_strand_id
1 'polypeptide(L)'
;MTTRPGPLSGCTIAITAHRRAEDLIASFERRGAKVLHAPTLQIVPVADDHALIEATRRVIANPPDDVVVTTAVGFRGWIEAADTAGLAADLLGTLEQSRILARGPKARGAIRAAGLVEHWSARSETTAEVVEWLRTQGVVGRKIVVQLHGLSDPALQEALRSAGGSVRGLEVYRWGPAPDAAVVERMISQVCAGTVDAVVHTSAPGAQAMLDAAALNGQYDDLTSALRTGRVLNACVGPVTAGPFGALGLDPLVPDRYRLGALIRIVTDRLTDDNARSIETAFGQLVIRGGAAVLDGVVLPLGPGPRAVLAALVAAGGDVVSRPELLAVLPGAEDVHAVEVTVNRLRTAVGRPELVRTVVRRGYRLAVEPAGVPT
;
A
#
# COMPACT_ATOMS: atom_id res chain seq x y z
N MET A 1 8.19 -35.87 -1.59
CA MET A 1 8.98 -35.11 -0.59
C MET A 1 8.05 -34.07 0.03
N THR A 2 7.56 -34.31 1.23
CA THR A 2 6.75 -33.33 1.98
C THR A 2 7.69 -32.25 2.51
N THR A 3 7.80 -31.15 1.78
CA THR A 3 8.48 -29.94 2.25
C THR A 3 7.82 -29.49 3.54
N ARG A 4 8.60 -29.33 4.62
CA ARG A 4 8.11 -28.70 5.86
C ARG A 4 7.42 -27.37 5.49
N PRO A 5 6.26 -27.06 6.10
CA PRO A 5 5.63 -25.76 5.90
C PRO A 5 6.65 -24.65 6.21
N GLY A 6 6.82 -23.69 5.30
CA GLY A 6 7.57 -22.48 5.58
C GLY A 6 6.89 -21.64 6.67
N PRO A 7 7.61 -20.68 7.30
CA PRO A 7 7.10 -19.91 8.45
C PRO A 7 5.80 -19.15 8.17
N LEU A 8 5.48 -18.84 6.91
CA LEU A 8 4.26 -18.15 6.50
C LEU A 8 3.24 -19.07 5.84
N SER A 9 3.35 -20.38 6.03
CA SER A 9 2.41 -21.32 5.42
C SER A 9 0.98 -21.05 5.90
N GLY A 10 0.04 -21.02 4.94
CA GLY A 10 -1.35 -20.66 5.19
C GLY A 10 -1.63 -19.15 5.26
N CYS A 11 -0.58 -18.31 5.30
CA CYS A 11 -0.75 -16.86 5.27
C CYS A 11 -1.03 -16.37 3.84
N THR A 12 -1.85 -15.33 3.72
CA THR A 12 -2.10 -14.57 2.50
C THR A 12 -1.60 -13.14 2.69
N ILE A 13 -0.71 -12.66 1.81
CA ILE A 13 -0.14 -11.31 1.87
C ILE A 13 -0.51 -10.54 0.60
N ALA A 14 -1.11 -9.37 0.76
CA ALA A 14 -1.38 -8.46 -0.34
C ALA A 14 -0.22 -7.47 -0.54
N ILE A 15 0.17 -7.23 -1.79
CA ILE A 15 1.23 -6.29 -2.16
C ILE A 15 0.64 -5.23 -3.07
N THR A 16 0.72 -3.97 -2.64
CA THR A 16 0.24 -2.79 -3.39
C THR A 16 1.30 -2.17 -4.31
N ALA A 17 2.55 -2.64 -4.20
CA ALA A 17 3.67 -2.13 -4.97
C ALA A 17 3.63 -2.58 -6.43
N HIS A 18 3.93 -1.66 -7.35
CA HIS A 18 4.20 -1.99 -8.75
C HIS A 18 5.70 -2.28 -8.99
N ARG A 19 6.58 -1.38 -8.51
CA ARG A 19 8.04 -1.49 -8.70
C ARG A 19 8.67 -2.44 -7.68
N ARG A 20 9.56 -3.33 -8.15
CA ARG A 20 10.21 -4.39 -7.34
C ARG A 20 9.21 -5.30 -6.60
N ALA A 21 7.99 -5.42 -7.13
CA ALA A 21 6.97 -6.32 -6.58
C ALA A 21 7.46 -7.77 -6.60
N GLU A 22 8.12 -8.19 -7.68
CA GLU A 22 8.69 -9.54 -7.85
C GLU A 22 9.62 -9.95 -6.70
N ASP A 23 10.47 -9.03 -6.22
CA ASP A 23 11.37 -9.30 -5.10
C ASP A 23 10.61 -9.55 -3.79
N LEU A 24 9.53 -8.80 -3.55
CA LEU A 24 8.65 -8.98 -2.39
C LEU A 24 7.85 -10.28 -2.52
N ILE A 25 7.22 -10.51 -3.68
CA ILE A 25 6.44 -11.71 -4.00
C ILE A 25 7.29 -12.95 -3.75
N ALA A 26 8.44 -13.06 -4.43
CA ALA A 26 9.32 -14.21 -4.30
C ALA A 26 9.85 -14.40 -2.86
N SER A 27 10.04 -13.31 -2.11
CA SER A 27 10.50 -13.41 -0.72
C SER A 27 9.45 -13.96 0.24
N PHE A 28 8.18 -13.60 0.07
CA PHE A 28 7.09 -14.13 0.87
C PHE A 28 6.68 -15.54 0.43
N GLU A 29 6.67 -15.83 -0.87
CA GLU A 29 6.38 -17.18 -1.40
C GLU A 29 7.44 -18.20 -0.96
N ARG A 30 8.73 -17.84 -0.98
CA ARG A 30 9.81 -18.69 -0.43
C ARG A 30 9.61 -19.04 1.05
N ARG A 31 8.83 -18.24 1.79
CA ARG A 31 8.47 -18.46 3.19
C ARG A 31 7.15 -19.21 3.35
N GLY A 32 6.47 -19.57 2.26
CA GLY A 32 5.23 -20.35 2.25
C GLY A 32 3.94 -19.53 2.18
N ALA A 33 4.03 -18.20 2.07
CA ALA A 33 2.83 -17.36 1.95
C ALA A 33 2.23 -17.45 0.54
N LYS A 34 0.91 -17.38 0.45
CA LYS A 34 0.21 -16.99 -0.79
C LYS A 34 0.31 -15.48 -0.95
N VAL A 35 0.66 -15.00 -2.14
CA VAL A 35 0.75 -13.57 -2.41
C VAL A 35 -0.37 -13.11 -3.35
N LEU A 36 -1.03 -12.01 -3.00
CA LEU A 36 -1.96 -11.29 -3.86
C LEU A 36 -1.26 -10.03 -4.36
N HIS A 37 -0.87 -10.01 -5.63
CA HIS A 37 -0.30 -8.83 -6.25
C HIS A 37 -1.42 -7.93 -6.80
N ALA A 38 -1.60 -6.78 -6.16
CA ALA A 38 -2.66 -5.82 -6.49
C ALA A 38 -2.07 -4.40 -6.52
N PRO A 39 -1.30 -4.06 -7.56
CA PRO A 39 -0.68 -2.74 -7.66
C PRO A 39 -1.77 -1.65 -7.69
N THR A 40 -1.79 -0.78 -6.68
CA THR A 40 -2.82 0.25 -6.52
C THR A 40 -2.59 1.48 -7.41
N LEU A 41 -1.41 1.55 -7.99
CA LEU A 41 -0.99 2.52 -8.98
C LEU A 41 0.07 1.90 -9.88
N GLN A 42 0.38 2.57 -10.98
CA GLN A 42 1.54 2.26 -11.80
C GLN A 42 2.36 3.51 -12.07
N ILE A 43 3.63 3.34 -12.41
CA ILE A 43 4.43 4.45 -12.91
C ILE A 43 4.07 4.60 -14.39
N VAL A 44 3.52 5.74 -14.78
CA VAL A 44 3.38 6.04 -16.21
C VAL A 44 4.77 6.33 -16.75
N PRO A 45 5.25 5.62 -17.78
CA PRO A 45 6.50 5.96 -18.45
C PRO A 45 6.45 7.40 -18.94
N VAL A 46 7.54 8.14 -18.73
CA VAL A 46 7.63 9.58 -19.03
C VAL A 46 7.36 9.88 -20.51
N ALA A 47 7.72 8.95 -21.40
CA ALA A 47 7.51 9.04 -22.85
C ALA A 47 6.04 8.95 -23.28
N ASP A 48 5.18 8.30 -22.48
CA ASP A 48 3.75 8.09 -22.80
C ASP A 48 2.82 9.09 -22.08
N ASP A 49 3.39 10.08 -21.39
CA ASP A 49 2.62 11.03 -20.59
C ASP A 49 2.16 12.23 -21.45
N HIS A 50 0.99 12.07 -22.08
CA HIS A 50 0.32 13.15 -22.81
C HIS A 50 0.15 14.43 -21.97
N ALA A 51 -0.03 14.33 -20.65
CA ALA A 51 -0.19 15.49 -19.79
C ALA A 51 1.15 16.24 -19.62
N LEU A 52 2.27 15.52 -19.52
CA LEU A 52 3.61 16.13 -19.51
C LEU A 52 3.91 16.82 -20.84
N ILE A 53 3.55 16.20 -21.97
CA ILE A 53 3.74 16.83 -23.29
C ILE A 53 2.89 18.09 -23.44
N GLU A 54 1.62 18.06 -23.03
CA GLU A 54 0.75 19.24 -23.03
C GLU A 54 1.27 20.34 -22.09
N ALA A 55 1.73 19.97 -20.89
CA ALA A 55 2.34 20.92 -19.98
C ALA A 55 3.63 21.53 -20.59
N THR A 56 4.42 20.73 -21.30
CA THR A 56 5.61 21.19 -22.04
C THR A 56 5.24 22.18 -23.13
N ARG A 57 4.22 21.90 -23.94
CA ARG A 57 3.69 22.85 -24.94
C ARG A 57 3.25 24.17 -24.31
N ARG A 58 2.62 24.12 -23.13
CA ARG A 58 2.22 25.33 -22.37
C ARG A 58 3.42 26.10 -21.81
N VAL A 59 4.50 25.43 -21.44
CA VAL A 59 5.76 26.08 -21.03
C VAL A 59 6.36 26.82 -22.22
N ILE A 60 6.42 26.17 -23.39
CA ILE A 60 6.93 26.78 -24.63
C ILE A 60 6.06 27.96 -25.06
N ALA A 61 4.73 27.79 -25.10
CA ALA A 61 3.80 28.83 -25.53
C ALA A 61 3.69 30.01 -24.55
N ASN A 62 3.97 29.79 -23.27
CA ASN A 62 4.00 30.83 -22.24
C ASN A 62 5.25 30.67 -21.37
N PRO A 63 6.41 31.17 -21.86
CA PRO A 63 7.71 31.00 -21.22
C PRO A 63 7.72 31.45 -19.76
N PRO A 64 8.36 30.68 -18.86
CA PRO A 64 8.55 31.08 -17.48
C PRO A 64 9.69 32.10 -17.34
N ASP A 65 9.60 32.96 -16.34
CA ASP A 65 10.71 33.82 -15.93
C ASP A 65 11.71 33.03 -15.06
N ASP A 66 11.23 32.06 -14.28
CA ASP A 66 12.03 31.19 -13.42
C ASP A 66 11.67 29.70 -13.58
N VAL A 67 12.68 28.84 -13.59
CA VAL A 67 12.52 27.38 -13.64
C VAL A 67 13.26 26.75 -12.47
N VAL A 68 12.53 26.10 -11.57
CA VAL A 68 13.11 25.38 -10.44
C VAL A 68 13.26 23.91 -10.79
N VAL A 69 14.51 23.43 -10.79
CA VAL A 69 14.85 22.02 -11.03
C VAL A 69 15.11 21.33 -9.71
N THR A 70 14.18 20.47 -9.28
CA THR A 70 14.30 19.77 -7.99
C THR A 70 15.19 18.55 -8.10
N THR A 71 15.12 17.76 -9.18
CA THR A 71 15.90 16.53 -9.29
C THR A 71 16.55 16.35 -10.66
N ALA A 72 17.73 15.74 -10.66
CA ALA A 72 18.42 15.35 -11.89
C ALA A 72 17.63 14.33 -12.73
N VAL A 73 16.89 13.42 -12.08
CA VAL A 73 16.10 12.40 -12.77
C VAL A 73 14.87 13.03 -13.40
N GLY A 74 14.14 13.87 -12.65
CA GLY A 74 13.00 14.59 -13.19
C GLY A 74 13.38 15.56 -14.31
N PHE A 75 14.48 16.31 -14.19
CA PHE A 75 14.89 17.17 -15.30
C PHE A 75 15.24 16.40 -16.58
N ARG A 76 16.05 15.34 -16.46
CA ARG A 76 16.40 14.50 -17.62
C ARG A 76 15.18 13.85 -18.24
N GLY A 77 14.27 13.31 -17.42
CA GLY A 77 13.02 12.73 -17.90
C GLY A 77 12.17 13.75 -18.67
N TRP A 78 12.13 15.01 -18.23
CA TRP A 78 11.37 16.05 -18.94
C TRP A 78 11.96 16.32 -20.33
N ILE A 79 13.29 16.47 -20.42
CA ILE A 79 13.97 16.69 -21.69
C ILE A 79 13.79 15.48 -22.62
N GLU A 80 13.91 14.25 -22.10
CA GLU A 80 13.71 13.01 -22.85
C GLU A 80 12.27 12.86 -23.38
N ALA A 81 11.26 13.21 -22.57
CA ALA A 81 9.87 13.25 -23.01
C ALA A 81 9.66 14.27 -24.13
N ALA A 82 10.22 15.48 -23.95
CA ALA A 82 10.13 16.53 -24.95
C ALA A 82 10.81 16.11 -26.26
N ASP A 83 11.97 15.44 -26.18
CA ASP A 83 12.70 14.93 -27.34
C ASP A 83 11.88 13.87 -28.10
N THR A 84 11.33 12.90 -27.37
CA THR A 84 10.44 11.87 -27.93
C THR A 84 9.23 12.48 -28.64
N ALA A 85 8.70 13.59 -28.13
CA ALA A 85 7.57 14.33 -28.71
C ALA A 85 7.98 15.36 -29.78
N GLY A 86 9.27 15.47 -30.13
CA GLY A 86 9.77 16.45 -31.10
C GLY A 86 9.78 17.91 -30.63
N LEU A 87 9.75 18.14 -29.31
CA LEU A 87 9.69 19.45 -28.66
C LEU A 87 11.01 19.88 -27.98
N ALA A 88 12.06 19.05 -28.01
CA ALA A 88 13.29 19.31 -27.25
C ALA A 88 13.95 20.65 -27.61
N ALA A 89 14.09 20.96 -28.90
CA ALA A 89 14.74 22.20 -29.35
C ALA A 89 13.97 23.44 -28.86
N ASP A 90 12.65 23.46 -29.04
CA ASP A 90 11.79 24.55 -28.60
C ASP A 90 11.78 24.70 -27.07
N LEU A 91 11.77 23.57 -26.35
CA LEU A 91 11.84 23.57 -24.89
C LEU A 91 13.18 24.13 -24.41
N LEU A 92 14.31 23.62 -24.92
CA LEU A 92 15.64 24.07 -24.51
C LEU A 92 15.83 25.56 -24.82
N GLY A 93 15.41 26.02 -26.01
CA GLY A 93 15.44 27.45 -26.35
C GLY A 93 14.58 28.30 -25.42
N THR A 94 13.42 27.79 -25.00
CA THR A 94 12.58 28.45 -23.98
C THR A 94 13.28 28.53 -22.63
N LEU A 95 13.86 27.41 -22.15
CA LEU A 95 14.52 27.34 -20.85
C LEU A 95 15.79 28.19 -20.77
N GLU A 96 16.51 28.36 -21.88
CA GLU A 96 17.70 29.20 -21.98
C GLU A 96 17.41 30.68 -21.69
N GLN A 97 16.18 31.14 -21.98
CA GLN A 97 15.75 32.52 -21.71
C GLN A 97 15.24 32.71 -20.26
N SER A 98 15.12 31.64 -19.48
CA SER A 98 14.63 31.67 -18.10
C SER A 98 15.78 31.68 -17.09
N ARG A 99 15.54 32.20 -15.88
CA ARG A 99 16.45 31.95 -14.76
C ARG A 99 16.25 30.52 -14.25
N ILE A 100 17.23 29.66 -14.47
CA ILE A 100 17.15 28.26 -14.01
C ILE A 100 17.77 28.15 -12.61
N LEU A 101 17.03 27.62 -11.65
CA LEU A 101 17.48 27.38 -10.28
C LEU A 101 17.62 25.88 -10.02
N ALA A 102 18.78 25.46 -9.52
CA ALA A 102 19.01 24.07 -9.14
C ALA A 102 18.79 23.88 -7.63
N ARG A 103 18.06 22.85 -7.25
CA ARG A 103 17.93 22.45 -5.83
C ARG A 103 19.21 21.84 -5.26
N GLY A 104 20.23 21.56 -6.06
CA GLY A 104 21.52 21.05 -5.58
C GLY A 104 22.43 20.53 -6.70
N PRO A 105 23.63 20.00 -6.36
CA PRO A 105 24.67 19.64 -7.32
C PRO A 105 24.23 18.63 -8.40
N LYS A 106 23.35 17.69 -8.06
CA LYS A 106 22.81 16.72 -9.03
C LYS A 106 21.90 17.37 -10.05
N ALA A 107 20.99 18.23 -9.60
CA ALA A 107 20.09 18.99 -10.49
C ALA A 107 20.91 19.90 -11.41
N ARG A 108 21.90 20.60 -10.84
CA ARG A 108 22.88 21.40 -11.58
C ARG A 108 23.59 20.59 -12.66
N GLY A 109 24.10 19.41 -12.32
CA GLY A 109 24.74 18.52 -13.29
C GLY A 109 23.81 18.12 -14.45
N ALA A 110 22.54 17.86 -14.18
CA ALA A 110 21.55 17.55 -15.22
C ALA A 110 21.24 18.75 -16.12
N ILE A 111 21.14 19.96 -15.57
CA ILE A 111 20.96 21.22 -16.34
C ILE A 111 22.14 21.40 -17.31
N ARG A 112 23.36 21.25 -16.81
CA ARG A 112 24.60 21.39 -17.61
C ARG A 112 24.72 20.32 -18.69
N ALA A 113 24.34 19.08 -18.39
CA ALA A 113 24.32 18.01 -19.37
C ALA A 113 23.33 18.24 -20.52
N ALA A 114 22.28 19.03 -20.30
CA ALA A 114 21.34 19.46 -21.33
C ALA A 114 21.79 20.72 -22.10
N GLY A 115 23.01 21.21 -21.87
CA GLY A 115 23.55 22.40 -22.53
C GLY A 115 23.12 23.73 -21.91
N LEU A 116 22.38 23.71 -20.79
CA LEU A 116 21.88 24.90 -20.12
C LEU A 116 22.79 25.34 -18.96
N VAL A 117 22.58 26.57 -18.49
CA VAL A 117 23.35 27.18 -17.40
C VAL A 117 22.39 27.52 -16.26
N GLU A 118 22.61 26.97 -15.06
CA GLU A 118 21.86 27.45 -13.89
C GLU A 118 22.27 28.88 -13.52
N HIS A 119 21.28 29.71 -13.19
CA HIS A 119 21.47 31.03 -12.62
C HIS A 119 21.92 30.95 -11.16
N TRP A 120 21.36 29.99 -10.41
CA TRP A 120 21.67 29.80 -9.00
C TRP A 120 21.44 28.34 -8.57
N SER A 121 22.17 27.90 -7.54
CA SER A 121 22.02 26.56 -6.96
C SER A 121 22.00 26.64 -5.43
N ALA A 122 21.05 25.94 -4.81
CA ALA A 122 20.95 25.80 -3.36
C ALA A 122 22.18 25.08 -2.80
N ARG A 123 22.72 25.61 -1.68
CA ARG A 123 23.88 25.02 -0.98
C ARG A 123 23.47 23.95 0.02
N SER A 124 22.28 24.07 0.61
CA SER A 124 21.70 23.11 1.56
C SER A 124 21.09 21.87 0.89
N GLU A 125 21.00 21.89 -0.44
CA GLU A 125 20.31 20.87 -1.22
C GLU A 125 18.80 20.73 -0.92
N THR A 126 18.17 21.77 -0.38
CA THR A 126 16.74 21.77 -0.02
C THR A 126 15.89 22.64 -0.95
N THR A 127 14.65 22.23 -1.18
CA THR A 127 13.68 23.04 -1.95
C THR A 127 13.26 24.30 -1.17
N ALA A 128 13.27 24.23 0.17
CA ALA A 128 12.96 25.38 1.03
C ALA A 128 13.93 26.55 0.80
N GLU A 129 15.24 26.28 0.68
CA GLU A 129 16.24 27.32 0.37
C GLU A 129 15.99 27.96 -1.01
N VAL A 130 15.59 27.16 -2.01
CA VAL A 130 15.25 27.68 -3.35
C VAL A 130 14.05 28.63 -3.29
N VAL A 131 13.00 28.25 -2.55
CA VAL A 131 11.79 29.07 -2.37
C VAL A 131 12.12 30.36 -1.63
N GLU A 132 12.90 30.28 -0.56
CA GLU A 132 13.29 31.46 0.20
C GLU A 132 14.12 32.42 -0.65
N TRP A 133 15.09 31.90 -1.41
CA TRP A 133 15.89 32.69 -2.34
C TRP A 133 15.00 33.40 -3.37
N LEU A 134 14.05 32.70 -3.98
CA LEU A 134 13.10 33.30 -4.92
C LEU A 134 12.29 34.43 -4.27
N ARG A 135 11.78 34.21 -3.06
CA ARG A 135 11.04 35.23 -2.31
C ARG A 135 11.90 36.46 -2.03
N THR A 136 13.17 36.28 -1.67
CA THR A 136 14.09 37.42 -1.44
C THR A 136 14.39 38.20 -2.71
N GLN A 137 14.37 37.55 -3.88
CA GLN A 137 14.52 38.22 -5.17
C GLN A 137 13.24 38.93 -5.66
N GLY A 138 12.09 38.67 -5.03
CA GLY A 138 10.80 39.20 -5.43
C GLY A 138 10.15 38.39 -6.56
N VAL A 139 8.93 37.88 -6.33
CA VAL A 139 8.21 37.00 -7.26
C VAL A 139 6.89 37.57 -7.78
N VAL A 140 6.53 38.80 -7.41
CA VAL A 140 5.26 39.42 -7.82
C VAL A 140 5.15 39.48 -9.35
N GLY A 141 4.10 38.86 -9.90
CA GLY A 141 3.82 38.81 -11.33
C GLY A 141 4.71 37.85 -12.14
N ARG A 142 5.72 37.22 -11.51
CA ARG A 142 6.65 36.32 -12.21
C ARG A 142 6.02 34.95 -12.46
N LYS A 143 6.29 34.39 -13.63
CA LYS A 143 5.87 33.05 -14.05
C LYS A 143 6.94 32.05 -13.63
N ILE A 144 6.60 31.15 -12.73
CA ILE A 144 7.53 30.18 -12.16
C ILE A 144 7.08 28.79 -12.56
N VAL A 145 7.97 28.00 -13.16
CA VAL A 145 7.76 26.57 -13.38
C VAL A 145 8.60 25.80 -12.38
N VAL A 146 7.99 24.87 -11.65
CA VAL A 146 8.68 24.00 -10.70
C VAL A 146 8.63 22.58 -11.24
N GLN A 147 9.79 22.05 -11.64
CA GLN A 147 9.93 20.63 -11.94
C GLN A 147 9.80 19.85 -10.64
N LEU A 148 8.70 19.13 -10.48
CA LEU A 148 8.35 18.37 -9.27
C LEU A 148 8.92 16.95 -9.36
N HIS A 149 9.50 16.46 -8.28
CA HIS A 149 9.49 15.03 -8.04
C HIS A 149 8.08 14.66 -7.58
N GLY A 150 7.44 13.64 -8.15
CA GLY A 150 6.06 13.17 -7.89
C GLY A 150 5.69 12.78 -6.45
N LEU A 151 6.38 13.32 -5.45
CA LEU A 151 5.78 13.78 -4.19
C LEU A 151 5.89 15.31 -4.23
N SER A 152 4.88 15.97 -4.79
CA SER A 152 4.78 17.42 -4.76
C SER A 152 4.77 17.90 -3.31
N ASP A 153 5.41 19.03 -3.02
CA ASP A 153 5.26 19.74 -1.75
C ASP A 153 4.33 20.94 -2.01
N PRO A 154 3.01 20.79 -1.74
CA PRO A 154 2.04 21.84 -2.02
C PRO A 154 2.33 23.12 -1.23
N ALA A 155 2.88 22.99 -0.02
CA ALA A 155 3.16 24.13 0.85
C ALA A 155 4.25 25.04 0.25
N LEU A 156 5.28 24.46 -0.37
CA LEU A 156 6.34 25.22 -1.01
C LEU A 156 5.87 25.96 -2.27
N GLN A 157 4.97 25.37 -3.05
CA GLN A 157 4.37 26.08 -4.19
C GLN A 157 3.43 27.19 -3.70
N GLU A 158 2.67 26.93 -2.63
CA GLU A 158 1.76 27.91 -2.06
C GLU A 158 2.48 29.12 -1.47
N ALA A 159 3.65 28.92 -0.87
CA ALA A 159 4.50 30.00 -0.39
C ALA A 159 4.93 30.98 -1.50
N LEU A 160 5.17 30.47 -2.72
CA LEU A 160 5.50 31.30 -3.89
C LEU A 160 4.25 31.99 -4.48
N ARG A 161 3.10 31.32 -4.51
CA ARG A 161 1.82 31.92 -4.93
C ARG A 161 1.38 33.05 -4.00
N SER A 162 1.46 32.80 -2.70
CA SER A 162 1.16 33.79 -1.65
C SER A 162 2.08 35.01 -1.71
N ALA A 163 3.29 34.87 -2.27
CA ALA A 163 4.21 35.99 -2.51
C ALA A 163 3.97 36.72 -3.85
N GLY A 164 2.89 36.38 -4.58
CA GLY A 164 2.47 37.03 -5.82
C GLY A 164 2.98 36.38 -7.11
N GLY A 165 3.62 35.22 -7.03
CA GLY A 165 4.11 34.47 -8.19
C GLY A 165 3.02 33.63 -8.88
N SER A 166 3.09 33.52 -10.20
CA SER A 166 2.28 32.59 -11.00
C SER A 166 3.02 31.24 -11.11
N VAL A 167 2.69 30.30 -10.22
CA VAL A 167 3.43 29.04 -10.06
C VAL A 167 2.73 27.87 -10.74
N ARG A 168 3.46 27.24 -11.68
CA ARG A 168 3.06 26.00 -12.37
C ARG A 168 3.95 24.84 -11.93
N GLY A 169 3.33 23.80 -11.38
CA GLY A 169 4.02 22.53 -11.12
C GLY A 169 4.11 21.70 -12.40
N LEU A 170 5.28 21.12 -12.65
CA LEU A 170 5.51 20.18 -13.75
C LEU A 170 5.93 18.83 -13.18
N GLU A 171 5.01 17.87 -13.17
CA GLU A 171 5.26 16.52 -12.71
C GLU A 171 5.84 15.68 -13.85
N VAL A 172 7.08 15.21 -13.68
CA VAL A 172 7.77 14.47 -14.76
C VAL A 172 7.54 12.97 -14.68
N TYR A 173 7.29 12.44 -13.49
CA TYR A 173 6.80 11.08 -13.33
C TYR A 173 5.43 11.14 -12.65
N ARG A 174 4.41 10.66 -13.37
CA ARG A 174 3.07 10.57 -12.83
C ARG A 174 2.77 9.14 -12.39
N TRP A 175 2.06 9.04 -11.28
CA TRP A 175 1.42 7.80 -10.89
C TRP A 175 0.13 7.66 -11.71
N GLY A 176 0.07 6.65 -12.55
CA GLY A 176 -1.13 6.26 -13.27
C GLY A 176 -2.08 5.46 -12.37
N PRO A 177 -3.33 5.27 -12.80
CA PRO A 177 -4.27 4.41 -12.08
C PRO A 177 -3.72 2.98 -11.97
N ALA A 178 -4.28 2.20 -11.06
CA ALA A 178 -4.03 0.76 -11.00
C ALA A 178 -4.13 0.14 -12.41
N PRO A 179 -3.19 -0.74 -12.81
CA PRO A 179 -3.28 -1.46 -14.08
C PRO A 179 -4.60 -2.23 -14.25
N ASP A 180 -5.14 -2.74 -13.14
CA ASP A 180 -6.44 -3.42 -13.08
C ASP A 180 -7.16 -2.99 -11.79
N ALA A 181 -8.18 -2.14 -11.93
CA ALA A 181 -8.98 -1.66 -10.81
C ALA A 181 -9.77 -2.78 -10.12
N ALA A 182 -10.21 -3.79 -10.86
CA ALA A 182 -10.99 -4.90 -10.32
C ALA A 182 -10.13 -5.82 -9.44
N VAL A 183 -8.83 -5.96 -9.74
CA VAL A 183 -7.89 -6.65 -8.84
C VAL A 183 -7.74 -5.91 -7.51
N VAL A 184 -7.66 -4.57 -7.54
CA VAL A 184 -7.55 -3.74 -6.33
C VAL A 184 -8.82 -3.83 -5.49
N GLU A 185 -9.99 -3.71 -6.11
CA GLU A 185 -11.29 -3.84 -5.44
C GLU A 185 -11.46 -5.22 -4.78
N ARG A 186 -11.11 -6.31 -5.47
CA ARG A 186 -11.12 -7.65 -4.89
C ARG A 186 -10.16 -7.76 -3.71
N MET A 187 -8.95 -7.22 -3.82
CA MET A 187 -7.98 -7.22 -2.72
C MET A 187 -8.51 -6.46 -1.50
N ILE A 188 -9.12 -5.27 -1.69
CA ILE A 188 -9.74 -4.51 -0.60
C ILE A 188 -10.87 -5.32 0.04
N SER A 189 -11.75 -5.93 -0.76
CA SER A 189 -12.81 -6.82 -0.27
C SER A 189 -12.27 -7.95 0.59
N GLN A 190 -11.15 -8.56 0.17
CA GLN A 190 -10.49 -9.63 0.90
C GLN A 190 -9.84 -9.15 2.21
N VAL A 191 -9.34 -7.92 2.25
CA VAL A 191 -8.84 -7.25 3.47
C VAL A 191 -9.98 -6.98 4.44
N CYS A 192 -11.09 -6.41 3.98
CA CYS A 192 -12.29 -6.16 4.80
C CYS A 192 -12.81 -7.46 5.43
N ALA A 193 -12.87 -8.54 4.64
CA ALA A 193 -13.25 -9.88 5.10
C ALA A 193 -12.20 -10.57 5.98
N GLY A 194 -11.01 -9.98 6.15
CA GLY A 194 -9.91 -10.57 6.91
C GLY A 194 -9.29 -11.81 6.29
N THR A 195 -9.55 -12.10 5.02
CA THR A 195 -8.96 -13.25 4.28
C THR A 195 -7.52 -13.00 3.83
N VAL A 196 -6.98 -11.83 4.17
CA VAL A 196 -5.58 -11.42 4.01
C VAL A 196 -5.00 -11.23 5.41
N ASP A 197 -3.79 -11.76 5.66
CA ASP A 197 -3.10 -11.60 6.94
C ASP A 197 -2.35 -10.28 7.04
N ALA A 198 -1.81 -9.80 5.91
CA ALA A 198 -1.09 -8.54 5.84
C ALA A 198 -1.24 -7.84 4.47
N VAL A 199 -1.27 -6.51 4.49
CA VAL A 199 -1.10 -5.67 3.29
C VAL A 199 0.22 -4.92 3.41
N VAL A 200 1.00 -4.93 2.33
CA VAL A 200 2.35 -4.36 2.29
C VAL A 200 2.41 -3.20 1.31
N HIS A 201 2.94 -2.07 1.78
CA HIS A 201 3.08 -0.82 1.05
C HIS A 201 4.54 -0.35 0.98
N THR A 202 4.94 0.14 -0.19
CA THR A 202 6.31 0.65 -0.41
C THR A 202 6.36 2.12 -0.80
N SER A 203 5.21 2.80 -0.89
CA SER A 203 5.13 4.19 -1.30
C SER A 203 3.86 4.84 -0.78
N ALA A 204 3.96 6.09 -0.31
CA ALA A 204 2.80 6.86 0.17
C ALA A 204 1.68 7.00 -0.89
N PRO A 205 1.98 7.28 -2.18
CA PRO A 205 0.94 7.36 -3.20
C PRO A 205 0.19 6.04 -3.39
N GLY A 206 0.88 4.89 -3.28
CA GLY A 206 0.23 3.57 -3.39
C GLY A 206 -0.64 3.24 -2.18
N ALA A 207 -0.25 3.68 -0.98
CA ALA A 207 -1.08 3.60 0.22
C ALA A 207 -2.33 4.48 0.10
N GLN A 208 -2.16 5.73 -0.34
CA GLN A 208 -3.28 6.65 -0.59
C GLN A 208 -4.22 6.11 -1.67
N ALA A 209 -3.69 5.60 -2.78
CA ALA A 209 -4.50 5.03 -3.86
C ALA A 209 -5.35 3.82 -3.41
N MET A 210 -4.90 3.04 -2.42
CA MET A 210 -5.74 2.01 -1.81
C MET A 210 -6.93 2.61 -1.05
N LEU A 211 -6.69 3.66 -0.25
CA LEU A 211 -7.72 4.35 0.51
C LEU A 211 -8.74 5.00 -0.43
N ASP A 212 -8.27 5.66 -1.50
CA ASP A 212 -9.12 6.29 -2.51
C ASP A 212 -9.96 5.26 -3.26
N ALA A 213 -9.37 4.11 -3.64
CA ALA A 213 -10.11 3.02 -4.26
C ALA A 213 -11.16 2.42 -3.31
N ALA A 214 -10.88 2.32 -2.01
CA ALA A 214 -11.87 1.86 -1.04
C ALA A 214 -13.03 2.86 -0.89
N ALA A 215 -12.74 4.16 -0.87
CA ALA A 215 -13.76 5.21 -0.84
C ALA A 215 -14.66 5.16 -2.09
N LEU A 216 -14.06 5.04 -3.28
CA LEU A 216 -14.79 4.99 -4.54
C LEU A 216 -15.76 3.80 -4.61
N ASN A 217 -15.41 2.67 -4.00
CA ASN A 217 -16.21 1.44 -3.99
C ASN A 217 -17.08 1.30 -2.73
N GLY A 218 -17.17 2.32 -1.87
CA GLY A 218 -17.97 2.25 -0.64
C GLY A 218 -17.45 1.29 0.42
N GLN A 219 -16.17 0.91 0.38
CA GLN A 219 -15.52 -0.03 1.31
C GLN A 219 -14.61 0.66 2.34
N TYR A 220 -14.61 1.99 2.39
CA TYR A 220 -13.65 2.77 3.18
C TYR A 220 -13.74 2.47 4.69
N ASP A 221 -14.95 2.46 5.24
CA ASP A 221 -15.16 2.24 6.67
C ASP A 221 -14.78 0.81 7.08
N ASP A 222 -15.15 -0.18 6.26
CA ASP A 222 -14.77 -1.58 6.48
C ASP A 222 -13.26 -1.79 6.39
N LEU A 223 -12.61 -1.16 5.41
CA LEU A 223 -11.16 -1.21 5.26
C LEU A 223 -10.48 -0.61 6.49
N THR A 224 -10.81 0.62 6.85
CA THR A 224 -10.19 1.31 7.99
C THR A 224 -10.45 0.57 9.30
N SER A 225 -11.64 -0.02 9.48
CA SER A 225 -11.96 -0.90 10.61
C SER A 225 -11.08 -2.15 10.66
N ALA A 226 -10.90 -2.84 9.53
CA ALA A 226 -10.04 -4.02 9.44
C ALA A 226 -8.58 -3.72 9.76
N LEU A 227 -8.06 -2.56 9.33
CA LEU A 227 -6.70 -2.12 9.63
C LEU A 227 -6.57 -1.67 11.11
N ARG A 228 -7.54 -0.91 11.63
CA ARG A 228 -7.52 -0.37 13.01
C ARG A 228 -7.59 -1.45 14.07
N THR A 229 -8.43 -2.47 13.85
CA THR A 229 -8.59 -3.60 14.78
C THR A 229 -7.39 -4.55 14.75
N GLY A 230 -6.47 -4.39 13.80
CA GLY A 230 -5.34 -5.31 13.61
C GLY A 230 -5.76 -6.68 13.05
N ARG A 231 -7.01 -6.82 12.57
CA ARG A 231 -7.50 -8.02 11.87
C ARG A 231 -6.59 -8.34 10.68
N VAL A 232 -6.18 -7.31 9.94
CA VAL A 232 -5.17 -7.39 8.89
C VAL A 232 -3.99 -6.51 9.25
N LEU A 233 -2.78 -7.06 9.18
CA LEU A 233 -1.56 -6.32 9.45
C LEU A 233 -1.28 -5.33 8.32
N ASN A 234 -1.38 -4.02 8.62
CA ASN A 234 -0.94 -2.98 7.69
C ASN A 234 0.56 -2.75 7.86
N ALA A 235 1.36 -2.92 6.80
CA ALA A 235 2.82 -2.77 6.88
C ALA A 235 3.36 -1.82 5.82
N CYS A 236 4.19 -0.88 6.26
CA CYS A 236 4.78 0.17 5.42
C CYS A 236 6.30 0.10 5.47
N VAL A 237 6.97 0.29 4.34
CA VAL A 237 8.45 0.26 4.29
C VAL A 237 9.12 1.36 5.13
N GLY A 238 8.42 2.47 5.41
CA GLY A 238 8.96 3.62 6.14
C GLY A 238 7.88 4.66 6.49
N PRO A 239 8.22 5.65 7.34
CA PRO A 239 7.27 6.61 7.90
C PRO A 239 6.58 7.48 6.84
N VAL A 240 7.27 7.83 5.75
CA VAL A 240 6.64 8.56 4.63
C VAL A 240 5.52 7.72 3.99
N THR A 241 5.73 6.41 3.83
CA THR A 241 4.71 5.51 3.28
C THR A 241 3.54 5.32 4.24
N ALA A 242 3.81 5.39 5.55
CA ALA A 242 2.79 5.32 6.60
C ALA A 242 1.95 6.60 6.73
N GLY A 243 2.40 7.74 6.20
CA GLY A 243 1.75 9.05 6.33
C GLY A 243 0.24 9.06 6.06
N PRO A 244 -0.25 8.53 4.92
CA PRO A 244 -1.69 8.43 4.63
C PRO A 244 -2.50 7.73 5.72
N PHE A 245 -1.96 6.66 6.31
CA PHE A 245 -2.61 5.92 7.39
C PHE A 245 -2.55 6.68 8.72
N GLY A 246 -1.41 7.31 9.01
CA GLY A 246 -1.23 8.13 10.22
C GLY A 246 -2.21 9.30 10.29
N ALA A 247 -2.54 9.92 9.15
CA ALA A 247 -3.56 10.97 9.06
C ALA A 247 -4.97 10.49 9.46
N LEU A 248 -5.21 9.18 9.46
CA LEU A 248 -6.47 8.53 9.88
C LEU A 248 -6.40 7.95 11.30
N GLY A 249 -5.32 8.20 12.04
CA GLY A 249 -5.06 7.61 13.35
C GLY A 249 -4.77 6.11 13.31
N LEU A 250 -4.34 5.58 12.16
CA LEU A 250 -3.90 4.18 12.03
C LEU A 250 -2.40 4.08 12.28
N ASP A 251 -1.97 2.96 12.88
CA ASP A 251 -0.57 2.70 13.21
C ASP A 251 -0.02 1.50 12.42
N PRO A 252 0.41 1.69 11.16
CA PRO A 252 0.98 0.61 10.37
C PRO A 252 2.33 0.17 10.92
N LEU A 253 2.63 -1.12 10.77
CA LEU A 253 3.93 -1.69 11.12
C LEU A 253 5.03 -1.11 10.21
N VAL A 254 6.04 -0.48 10.81
CA VAL A 254 7.19 0.11 10.10
C VAL A 254 8.48 -0.46 10.68
N PRO A 255 9.43 -0.97 9.86
CA PRO A 255 10.72 -1.44 10.33
C PRO A 255 11.66 -0.27 10.70
N ASP A 256 12.59 -0.50 11.62
CA ASP A 256 13.64 0.48 11.98
C ASP A 256 14.52 0.89 10.79
N ARG A 257 14.74 -0.05 9.86
CA ARG A 257 15.46 0.20 8.61
C ARG A 257 14.49 0.24 7.45
N TYR A 258 14.41 1.37 6.75
CA TYR A 258 13.44 1.59 5.67
C TYR A 258 13.85 0.92 4.34
N ARG A 259 13.93 -0.41 4.35
CA ARG A 259 14.38 -1.27 3.23
C ARG A 259 13.47 -2.49 3.10
N LEU A 260 13.32 -3.01 1.88
CA LEU A 260 12.45 -4.16 1.61
C LEU A 260 12.79 -5.39 2.46
N GLY A 261 14.08 -5.71 2.62
CA GLY A 261 14.51 -6.85 3.43
C GLY A 261 14.10 -6.74 4.91
N ALA A 262 14.14 -5.53 5.48
CA ALA A 262 13.71 -5.29 6.86
C ALA A 262 12.19 -5.33 7.00
N LEU A 263 11.45 -4.82 6.00
CA LEU A 263 9.99 -4.93 5.92
C LEU A 263 9.54 -6.40 5.86
N ILE A 264 10.16 -7.21 4.98
CA ILE A 264 9.87 -8.64 4.87
C ILE A 264 10.10 -9.33 6.22
N ARG A 265 11.21 -9.03 6.89
CA ARG A 265 11.56 -9.62 8.18
C ARG A 265 10.52 -9.28 9.23
N ILE A 266 10.21 -8.00 9.46
CA ILE A 266 9.28 -7.60 10.53
C ILE A 266 7.85 -8.09 10.28
N VAL A 267 7.40 -8.15 9.01
CA VAL A 267 6.12 -8.77 8.65
C VAL A 267 6.14 -10.27 8.93
N THR A 268 7.23 -10.95 8.59
CA THR A 268 7.39 -12.39 8.88
C THR A 268 7.31 -12.63 10.38
N ASP A 269 8.15 -11.94 11.15
CA ASP A 269 8.24 -12.07 12.61
C ASP A 269 6.87 -11.83 13.26
N ARG A 270 6.14 -10.79 12.84
CA ARG A 270 4.81 -10.43 13.36
C ARG A 270 3.73 -11.45 13.00
N LEU A 271 3.80 -12.05 11.82
CA LEU A 271 2.85 -13.09 11.42
C LEU A 271 3.17 -14.43 12.08
N THR A 272 4.41 -14.71 12.43
CA THR A 272 4.81 -15.95 13.13
C THR A 272 4.72 -15.87 14.65
N ASP A 273 4.38 -14.70 15.20
CA ASP A 273 4.12 -14.54 16.63
C ASP A 273 2.75 -15.13 17.00
N ASP A 274 2.70 -16.46 17.06
CA ASP A 274 1.48 -17.25 17.17
C ASP A 274 0.75 -17.05 18.51
N ASN A 275 1.46 -16.62 19.54
CA ASN A 275 0.93 -16.39 20.89
C ASN A 275 -0.20 -15.35 20.93
N ALA A 276 -0.24 -14.41 19.97
CA ALA A 276 -1.28 -13.39 19.90
C ALA A 276 -2.54 -13.82 19.14
N ARG A 277 -2.52 -14.96 18.42
CA ARG A 277 -3.58 -15.37 17.47
C ARG A 277 -3.94 -16.86 17.54
N SER A 278 -3.46 -17.56 18.56
CA SER A 278 -3.75 -18.98 18.79
C SER A 278 -4.77 -19.21 19.89
N ILE A 279 -5.58 -20.27 19.75
CA ILE A 279 -6.38 -20.82 20.83
C ILE A 279 -5.94 -22.27 21.09
N GLU A 280 -5.75 -22.62 22.36
CA GLU A 280 -5.50 -24.00 22.75
C GLU A 280 -6.78 -24.82 22.64
N THR A 281 -6.70 -25.92 21.92
CA THR A 281 -7.81 -26.84 21.70
C THR A 281 -7.44 -28.22 22.23
N ALA A 282 -8.43 -29.09 22.41
CA ALA A 282 -8.18 -30.49 22.77
C ALA A 282 -7.35 -31.27 21.71
N PHE A 283 -7.02 -30.64 20.58
CA PHE A 283 -6.26 -31.21 19.46
C PHE A 283 -4.99 -30.41 19.17
N GLY A 284 -4.54 -29.58 20.12
CA GLY A 284 -3.36 -28.73 20.00
C GLY A 284 -3.68 -27.27 19.63
N GLN A 285 -2.63 -26.50 19.39
CA GLN A 285 -2.71 -25.07 19.12
C GLN A 285 -3.38 -24.81 17.76
N LEU A 286 -4.46 -24.02 17.76
CA LEU A 286 -5.17 -23.62 16.55
C LEU A 286 -4.92 -22.14 16.26
N VAL A 287 -4.40 -21.84 15.07
CA VAL A 287 -4.17 -20.48 14.56
C VAL A 287 -5.00 -20.24 13.30
N ILE A 288 -5.73 -19.12 13.26
CA ILE A 288 -6.45 -18.71 12.04
C ILE A 288 -5.52 -17.85 11.17
N ARG A 289 -5.37 -18.23 9.89
CA ARG A 289 -4.61 -17.51 8.86
C ARG A 289 -5.52 -17.09 7.71
N GLY A 290 -5.23 -16.02 7.00
CA GLY A 290 -6.05 -15.43 5.95
C GLY A 290 -6.67 -16.45 4.99
N GLY A 291 -5.88 -17.41 4.51
CA GLY A 291 -6.34 -18.48 3.60
C GLY A 291 -6.52 -19.87 4.23
N ALA A 292 -6.29 -20.05 5.52
CA ALA A 292 -6.20 -21.38 6.15
C ALA A 292 -6.44 -21.35 7.66
N ALA A 293 -6.50 -22.52 8.29
CA ALA A 293 -6.17 -22.66 9.70
C ALA A 293 -4.88 -23.46 9.83
N VAL A 294 -4.18 -23.33 10.96
CA VAL A 294 -3.06 -24.19 11.32
C VAL A 294 -3.44 -24.87 12.64
N LEU A 295 -3.48 -26.19 12.66
CA LEU A 295 -3.73 -26.99 13.87
C LEU A 295 -2.51 -27.84 14.16
N ASP A 296 -1.84 -27.58 15.28
CA ASP A 296 -0.62 -28.27 15.71
C ASP A 296 0.44 -28.33 14.58
N GLY A 297 0.66 -27.18 13.92
CA GLY A 297 1.59 -27.04 12.80
C GLY A 297 1.11 -27.57 11.45
N VAL A 298 -0.07 -28.20 11.37
CA VAL A 298 -0.66 -28.71 10.13
C VAL A 298 -1.54 -27.65 9.48
N VAL A 299 -1.22 -27.27 8.24
CA VAL A 299 -2.01 -26.29 7.48
C VAL A 299 -3.27 -26.95 6.91
N LEU A 300 -4.42 -26.38 7.26
CA LEU A 300 -5.75 -26.81 6.88
C LEU A 300 -6.34 -25.76 5.91
N PRO A 301 -6.42 -26.04 4.59
CA PRO A 301 -6.97 -25.09 3.65
C PRO A 301 -8.47 -24.86 3.92
N LEU A 302 -8.88 -23.60 4.06
CA LEU A 302 -10.26 -23.22 4.34
C LEU A 302 -10.80 -22.27 3.27
N GLY A 303 -12.01 -22.55 2.79
CA GLY A 303 -12.78 -21.59 2.00
C GLY A 303 -13.34 -20.45 2.86
N PRO A 304 -13.88 -19.38 2.23
CA PRO A 304 -14.38 -18.20 2.95
C PRO A 304 -15.44 -18.51 4.01
N GLY A 305 -16.44 -19.34 3.69
CA GLY A 305 -17.50 -19.75 4.62
C GLY A 305 -16.97 -20.54 5.84
N PRO A 306 -16.27 -21.68 5.65
CA PRO A 306 -15.66 -22.44 6.75
C PRO A 306 -14.74 -21.59 7.63
N ARG A 307 -13.95 -20.69 7.04
CA ARG A 307 -13.10 -19.75 7.77
C ARG A 307 -13.93 -18.78 8.63
N ALA A 308 -14.98 -18.18 8.09
CA ALA A 308 -15.85 -17.26 8.82
C ALA A 308 -16.49 -17.93 10.05
N VAL A 309 -16.99 -19.17 9.87
CA VAL A 309 -17.51 -19.99 10.97
C VAL A 309 -16.43 -20.26 12.01
N LEU A 310 -15.24 -20.69 11.59
CA LEU A 310 -14.14 -20.96 12.51
C LEU A 310 -13.74 -19.70 13.29
N ALA A 311 -13.66 -18.55 12.63
CA ALA A 311 -13.35 -17.27 13.27
C ALA A 311 -14.38 -16.87 14.34
N ALA A 312 -15.67 -17.04 14.06
CA ALA A 312 -16.73 -16.81 15.06
C ALA A 312 -16.60 -17.75 16.26
N LEU A 313 -16.30 -19.03 16.02
CA LEU A 313 -16.11 -20.03 17.09
C LEU A 313 -14.86 -19.76 17.95
N VAL A 314 -13.76 -19.31 17.33
CA VAL A 314 -12.54 -18.92 18.05
C VAL A 314 -12.79 -17.66 18.87
N ALA A 315 -13.48 -16.66 18.32
CA ALA A 315 -13.86 -15.46 19.05
C ALA A 315 -14.76 -15.74 20.27
N ALA A 316 -15.59 -16.78 20.19
CA ALA A 316 -16.42 -17.24 21.30
C ALA A 316 -15.64 -18.01 22.38
N GLY A 317 -14.34 -18.32 22.20
CA GLY A 317 -13.51 -18.90 23.25
C GLY A 317 -13.99 -20.22 23.82
N GLY A 318 -14.78 -20.99 23.06
CA GLY A 318 -15.39 -22.24 23.50
C GLY A 318 -16.85 -22.15 23.93
N ASP A 319 -17.43 -20.95 24.00
CA ASP A 319 -18.87 -20.77 24.18
C ASP A 319 -19.68 -21.23 22.96
N VAL A 320 -20.99 -21.38 23.15
CA VAL A 320 -21.90 -21.80 22.09
C VAL A 320 -22.28 -20.61 21.23
N VAL A 321 -21.96 -20.68 19.94
CA VAL A 321 -22.43 -19.74 18.92
C VAL A 321 -23.68 -20.32 18.27
N SER A 322 -24.75 -19.55 18.26
CA SER A 322 -26.04 -19.95 17.71
C SER A 322 -26.04 -19.99 16.18
N ARG A 323 -27.01 -20.70 15.59
CA ARG A 323 -27.18 -20.75 14.13
C ARG A 323 -27.45 -19.36 13.53
N PRO A 324 -28.29 -18.49 14.12
CA PRO A 324 -28.48 -17.13 13.62
C PRO A 324 -27.20 -16.28 13.68
N GLU A 325 -26.41 -16.39 14.74
CA GLU A 325 -25.13 -15.67 14.85
C GLU A 325 -24.13 -16.14 13.78
N LEU A 326 -24.06 -17.45 13.52
CA LEU A 326 -23.24 -17.98 12.44
C LEU A 326 -23.75 -17.60 11.05
N LEU A 327 -25.07 -17.52 10.85
CA LEU A 327 -25.65 -17.05 9.60
C LEU A 327 -25.26 -15.61 9.31
N ALA A 328 -25.27 -14.74 10.33
CA ALA A 328 -24.93 -13.32 10.19
C ALA A 328 -23.48 -13.06 9.74
N VAL A 329 -22.56 -14.01 9.94
CA VAL A 329 -21.15 -13.89 9.52
C VAL A 329 -20.82 -14.65 8.24
N LEU A 330 -21.77 -15.40 7.67
CA LEU A 330 -21.55 -16.20 6.48
C LEU A 330 -21.75 -15.37 5.20
N PRO A 331 -20.74 -15.25 4.33
CA PRO A 331 -20.88 -14.51 3.09
C PRO A 331 -21.85 -15.21 2.13
N GLY A 332 -22.91 -14.50 1.73
CA GLY A 332 -23.89 -14.97 0.73
C GLY A 332 -24.80 -16.12 1.20
N ALA A 333 -24.88 -16.38 2.50
CA ALA A 333 -25.80 -17.39 3.03
C ALA A 333 -27.18 -16.79 3.32
N GLU A 334 -28.23 -17.46 2.86
CA GLU A 334 -29.61 -16.98 2.97
C GLU A 334 -30.39 -17.67 4.11
N ASP A 335 -29.96 -18.85 4.54
CA ASP A 335 -30.70 -19.65 5.51
C ASP A 335 -29.80 -20.43 6.48
N VAL A 336 -30.47 -21.01 7.48
CA VAL A 336 -29.83 -21.83 8.52
C VAL A 336 -29.25 -23.13 7.95
N HIS A 337 -29.78 -23.65 6.85
CA HIS A 337 -29.26 -24.86 6.23
C HIS A 337 -27.85 -24.63 5.67
N ALA A 338 -27.58 -23.45 5.11
CA ALA A 338 -26.25 -23.04 4.67
C ALA A 338 -25.21 -23.06 5.81
N VAL A 339 -25.63 -22.75 7.05
CA VAL A 339 -24.76 -22.87 8.24
C VAL A 339 -24.34 -24.32 8.45
N GLU A 340 -25.30 -25.26 8.40
CA GLU A 340 -25.03 -26.68 8.66
C GLU A 340 -24.12 -27.30 7.59
N VAL A 341 -24.37 -26.97 6.32
CA VAL A 341 -23.50 -27.36 5.19
C VAL A 341 -22.09 -26.81 5.37
N THR A 342 -21.96 -25.55 5.78
CA THR A 342 -20.66 -24.91 5.96
C THR A 342 -19.89 -25.47 7.15
N VAL A 343 -20.56 -25.77 8.27
CA VAL A 343 -19.96 -26.47 9.41
C VAL A 343 -19.47 -27.86 9.02
N ASN A 344 -20.23 -28.60 8.21
CA ASN A 344 -19.78 -29.90 7.72
C ASN A 344 -18.54 -29.77 6.83
N ARG A 345 -18.49 -28.78 5.93
CA ARG A 345 -17.27 -28.49 5.14
C ARG A 345 -16.07 -28.14 6.01
N LEU A 346 -16.28 -27.36 7.07
CA LEU A 346 -15.24 -27.04 8.05
C LEU A 346 -14.71 -28.31 8.73
N ARG A 347 -15.59 -29.18 9.24
CA ARG A 347 -15.20 -30.45 9.86
C ARG A 347 -14.40 -31.34 8.92
N THR A 348 -14.83 -31.44 7.66
CA THR A 348 -14.12 -32.22 6.64
C THR A 348 -12.74 -31.64 6.37
N ALA A 349 -12.61 -30.31 6.23
CA ALA A 349 -11.32 -29.66 5.98
C ALA A 349 -10.34 -29.81 7.16
N VAL A 350 -10.84 -29.83 8.39
CA VAL A 350 -10.02 -30.05 9.59
C VAL A 350 -9.61 -31.52 9.75
N GLY A 351 -10.42 -32.47 9.27
CA GLY A 351 -10.18 -33.91 9.48
C GLY A 351 -10.37 -34.39 10.92
N ARG A 352 -10.81 -33.50 11.82
CA ARG A 352 -11.16 -33.75 13.23
C ARG A 352 -12.55 -33.15 13.50
N PRO A 353 -13.65 -33.85 13.18
CA PRO A 353 -14.99 -33.31 13.36
C PRO A 353 -15.31 -32.92 14.80
N GLU A 354 -14.62 -33.51 15.77
CA GLU A 354 -14.74 -33.25 17.20
C GLU A 354 -14.21 -31.88 17.64
N LEU A 355 -13.41 -31.21 16.80
CA LEU A 355 -12.94 -29.84 17.03
C LEU A 355 -14.12 -28.85 17.07
N VAL A 356 -15.13 -29.07 16.22
CA VAL A 356 -16.35 -28.26 16.15
C VAL A 356 -17.53 -29.10 16.61
N ARG A 357 -17.99 -28.89 17.85
CA ARG A 357 -19.04 -29.72 18.47
C ARG A 357 -20.42 -29.10 18.26
N THR A 358 -21.39 -29.94 17.95
CA THR A 358 -22.81 -29.53 17.92
C THR A 358 -23.36 -29.53 19.33
N VAL A 359 -23.98 -28.43 19.76
CA VAL A 359 -24.79 -28.37 20.97
C VAL A 359 -26.25 -28.42 20.55
N VAL A 360 -26.91 -29.54 20.85
CA VAL A 360 -28.28 -29.84 20.40
C VAL A 360 -29.21 -28.67 20.70
N ARG A 361 -29.96 -28.23 19.68
CA ARG A 361 -30.89 -27.08 19.70
C ARG A 361 -30.29 -25.70 20.01
N ARG A 362 -29.00 -25.60 20.37
CA ARG A 362 -28.36 -24.33 20.75
C ARG A 362 -27.43 -23.77 19.67
N GLY A 363 -26.63 -24.62 19.02
CA GLY A 363 -25.67 -24.16 18.02
C GLY A 363 -24.41 -25.00 17.96
N TYR A 364 -23.25 -24.34 17.83
CA TYR A 364 -21.95 -24.97 17.69
C TYR A 364 -20.93 -24.34 18.64
N ARG A 365 -19.92 -25.10 19.08
CA ARG A 365 -18.83 -24.60 19.92
C ARG A 365 -17.50 -25.22 19.51
N LEU A 366 -16.41 -24.52 19.78
CA LEU A 366 -15.05 -25.05 19.63
C LEU A 366 -14.69 -25.94 20.83
N ALA A 367 -13.99 -27.05 20.58
CA ALA A 367 -13.43 -27.92 21.61
C ALA A 367 -12.14 -27.33 22.20
N VAL A 368 -12.29 -26.28 23.02
CA VAL A 368 -11.19 -25.68 23.79
C VAL A 368 -10.88 -26.51 25.03
N GLU A 369 -9.63 -26.50 25.48
CA GLU A 369 -9.34 -26.95 26.84
C GLU A 369 -9.85 -25.90 27.84
N PRO A 370 -10.42 -26.31 29.01
CA PRO A 370 -10.70 -25.35 30.07
C PRO A 370 -9.38 -24.70 30.48
N ALA A 371 -9.35 -23.35 30.51
CA ALA A 371 -8.20 -22.61 31.03
C ALA A 371 -7.82 -23.20 32.40
N GLY A 372 -6.62 -23.76 32.50
CA GLY A 372 -6.22 -24.58 33.64
C GLY A 372 -6.47 -23.88 34.97
N VAL A 373 -7.19 -24.55 35.86
CA VAL A 373 -6.98 -24.34 37.30
C VAL A 373 -5.54 -24.82 37.55
N PRO A 374 -4.65 -23.97 38.10
CA PRO A 374 -3.30 -24.43 38.43
C PRO A 374 -3.42 -25.53 39.48
N THR A 375 -2.83 -26.70 39.21
CA THR A 375 -2.53 -27.70 40.26
C THR A 375 -1.37 -27.25 41.11
#